data_AF-A0A9D5PR23-F1
#
_entry.id   AF-A0A9D5PR23-F1
#
_cell.length_a   1.000
_cell.length_b   1.000
_cell.length_c   1.000
_cell.angle_alpha   90.00
_cell.angle_beta   90.00
_cell.angle_gamma   90.00
#
_symmetry.space_group_name_H-M   'P 1'
#
loop_
_entity.id
_entity.type
_entity.pdbx_description
1 polymer ?
#
loop_
_entity_poly.entity_id
_entity_poly.type
_entity_poly.pdbx_seq_one_letter_code
_entity_poly.pdbx_strand_id
1 'polypeptide(L)'
;MNDQLLLESKERKRLWRTLLLSVAAWVFLYSFVLAPLYTYTLSNVLFDATPVPNIIHLFLNVLDVLSYSVCFSLIIYSIFKYSLRRTWGLLGIYCASILAKYLANFLITSLVDRIFDFSDIFYVLLYFVFDLIMLSLVCIFSCIFIGRFNERKKMIEKSSRALGQPIPDLLLDQFSGKKIFVRENPLHRCALSTAVVLSLTKLISRLLSDLYVGAPTSIADLCWMIAYYLSDILIAVIAYAVALFVFNHLNSKNLKDKKELL
;
A
#
# COMPACT_ATOMS: atom_id res chain seq x y z
N MET A 1 -4.88 12.86 -32.35
CA MET A 1 -4.00 11.75 -31.92
C MET A 1 -2.84 12.24 -31.03
N ASN A 2 -2.21 13.38 -31.32
CA ASN A 2 -1.15 13.96 -30.47
C ASN A 2 -1.63 14.39 -29.07
N ASP A 3 -2.86 14.92 -28.94
CA ASP A 3 -3.35 15.42 -27.65
C ASP A 3 -3.63 14.32 -26.63
N GLN A 4 -4.06 13.14 -27.08
CA GLN A 4 -4.28 11.97 -26.21
C GLN A 4 -2.96 11.41 -25.66
N LEU A 5 -1.91 11.36 -26.47
CA LEU A 5 -0.58 10.93 -26.03
C LEU A 5 0.05 11.94 -25.04
N LEU A 6 -0.19 13.24 -25.26
CA LEU A 6 0.24 14.30 -24.35
C LEU A 6 -0.48 14.21 -22.99
N LEU A 7 -1.79 13.97 -22.99
CA LEU A 7 -2.59 13.71 -21.78
C LEU A 7 -2.06 12.51 -21.00
N GLU A 8 -1.89 11.36 -21.66
CA GLU A 8 -1.37 10.15 -21.01
C GLU A 8 0.02 10.37 -20.38
N SER A 9 0.88 11.13 -21.07
CA SER A 9 2.22 11.49 -20.58
C SER A 9 2.16 12.38 -19.34
N LYS A 10 1.30 13.42 -19.35
CA LYS A 10 1.11 14.32 -18.19
C LYS A 10 0.58 13.59 -16.97
N GLU A 11 -0.44 12.74 -17.16
CA GLU A 11 -1.03 11.94 -16.09
C GLU A 11 -0.05 10.94 -15.49
N ARG A 12 0.76 10.29 -16.34
CA ARG A 12 1.81 9.38 -15.86
C ARG A 12 2.83 10.14 -15.03
N LYS A 13 3.34 11.29 -15.50
CA LYS A 13 4.26 12.14 -14.71
C LYS A 13 3.64 12.56 -13.36
N ARG A 14 2.33 12.83 -13.33
CA ARG A 14 1.60 13.15 -12.10
C ARG A 14 1.54 11.97 -11.12
N LEU A 15 1.23 10.77 -11.58
CA LEU A 15 1.24 9.56 -10.73
C LEU A 15 2.63 9.31 -10.16
N TRP A 16 3.67 9.46 -10.98
CA TRP A 16 5.07 9.35 -10.54
C TRP A 16 5.41 10.35 -9.44
N ARG A 17 5.06 11.63 -9.63
CA ARG A 17 5.27 12.67 -8.60
C ARG A 17 4.48 12.36 -7.33
N THR A 18 3.25 11.91 -7.46
CA THR A 18 2.40 11.59 -6.29
C THR A 18 2.98 10.43 -5.51
N LEU A 19 3.39 9.34 -6.20
CA LEU A 19 4.04 8.20 -5.55
C LEU A 19 5.34 8.63 -4.86
N LEU A 20 6.21 9.35 -5.58
CA LEU A 20 7.50 9.79 -5.05
C LEU A 20 7.33 10.68 -3.82
N LEU A 21 6.37 11.62 -3.83
CA LEU A 21 6.08 12.46 -2.67
C LEU A 21 5.50 11.66 -1.49
N SER A 22 4.52 10.78 -1.74
CA SER A 22 3.94 9.94 -0.68
C SER A 22 4.99 9.06 -0.02
N VAL A 23 5.85 8.46 -0.84
CA VAL A 23 6.90 7.56 -0.39
C VAL A 23 8.01 8.32 0.32
N ALA A 24 8.44 9.47 -0.19
CA ALA A 24 9.44 10.31 0.48
C ALA A 24 8.93 10.81 1.85
N ALA A 25 7.67 11.25 1.92
CA ALA A 25 7.05 11.66 3.17
C ALA A 25 7.00 10.52 4.18
N TRP A 26 6.66 9.31 3.75
CA TRP A 26 6.64 8.14 4.62
C TRP A 26 8.03 7.73 5.09
N VAL A 27 9.02 7.62 4.19
CA VAL A 27 10.40 7.30 4.58
C VAL A 27 10.92 8.31 5.58
N PHE A 28 10.66 9.60 5.36
CA PHE A 28 11.06 10.64 6.29
C PHE A 28 10.39 10.49 7.66
N LEU A 29 9.07 10.39 7.69
CA LEU A 29 8.29 10.35 8.93
C LEU A 29 8.52 9.05 9.73
N TYR A 30 8.63 7.92 9.04
CA TYR A 30 8.92 6.63 9.67
C TYR A 30 10.34 6.61 10.22
N SER A 31 11.35 6.81 9.36
CA SER A 31 12.75 6.58 9.73
C SER A 31 13.31 7.68 10.63
N PHE A 32 12.96 8.95 10.42
CA PHE A 32 13.60 10.08 11.13
C PHE A 32 12.78 10.63 12.30
N VAL A 33 11.49 10.29 12.42
CA VAL A 33 10.64 10.81 13.50
C VAL A 33 10.17 9.68 14.40
N LEU A 34 9.47 8.69 13.85
CA LEU A 34 8.78 7.71 14.68
C LEU A 34 9.68 6.56 15.16
N ALA A 35 10.51 6.00 14.30
CA ALA A 35 11.41 4.94 14.72
C ALA A 35 12.42 5.40 15.78
N PRO A 36 13.05 6.59 15.67
CA PRO A 36 13.99 7.06 16.69
C PRO A 36 13.26 7.36 18.00
N LEU A 37 12.04 7.89 17.93
CA LEU A 37 11.19 8.11 19.10
C LEU A 37 10.83 6.78 19.79
N TYR A 38 10.47 5.77 19.02
CA TYR A 38 10.16 4.44 19.53
C TYR A 38 11.37 3.79 20.22
N THR A 39 12.53 3.77 19.55
CA THR A 39 13.80 3.27 20.11
C THR A 39 14.19 4.02 21.38
N TYR A 40 14.04 5.35 21.39
CA TYR A 40 14.30 6.17 22.58
C TYR A 40 13.37 5.82 23.75
N THR A 41 12.08 5.59 23.49
CA THR A 41 11.14 5.20 24.54
C THR A 41 11.37 3.78 25.06
N LEU A 42 11.85 2.85 24.22
CA LEU A 42 12.19 1.50 24.65
C LEU A 42 13.50 1.44 25.45
N SER A 43 14.51 2.23 25.07
CA SER A 43 15.81 2.21 25.74
C SER A 43 15.82 2.93 27.10
N ASN A 44 14.76 3.67 27.42
CA ASN A 44 14.67 4.47 28.64
C ASN A 44 13.76 3.81 29.69
N VAL A 45 14.37 3.40 30.81
CA VAL A 45 13.72 2.71 31.94
C VAL A 45 12.52 3.49 32.51
N LEU A 46 12.49 4.82 32.37
CA LEU A 46 11.37 5.64 32.81
C LEU A 46 10.08 5.37 32.03
N PHE A 47 10.19 4.94 30.78
CA PHE A 47 9.06 4.70 29.89
C PHE A 47 8.71 3.22 29.72
N ASP A 48 9.62 2.32 30.09
CA ASP A 48 9.46 0.87 29.92
C ASP A 48 8.23 0.32 30.67
N ALA A 49 7.93 0.85 31.85
CA ALA A 49 6.73 0.48 32.63
C ALA A 49 5.44 1.25 32.24
N THR A 50 5.50 2.12 31.23
CA THR A 50 4.37 2.98 30.82
C THR A 50 3.72 2.46 29.54
N PRO A 51 2.45 2.81 29.23
CA PRO A 51 1.81 2.42 27.98
C PRO A 51 2.38 3.14 26.74
N VAL A 52 3.33 4.08 26.91
CA VAL A 52 3.83 4.97 25.85
C VAL A 52 4.47 4.20 24.69
N PRO A 53 5.38 3.21 24.90
CA PRO A 53 5.98 2.45 23.79
C PRO A 53 4.94 1.70 22.97
N ASN A 54 3.92 1.11 23.64
CA ASN A 54 2.83 0.41 22.97
C ASN A 54 1.98 1.34 22.10
N ILE A 55 1.68 2.55 22.58
CA ILE A 55 0.93 3.55 21.81
C ILE A 55 1.72 3.99 20.58
N ILE A 56 3.02 4.26 20.72
CA ILE A 56 3.91 4.65 19.61
C ILE A 56 3.99 3.52 18.59
N HIS A 57 4.13 2.28 19.04
CA HIS A 57 4.17 1.10 18.17
C HIS A 57 2.86 0.91 17.39
N LEU A 58 1.70 1.13 18.02
CA LEU A 58 0.42 1.07 17.34
C LEU A 58 0.30 2.18 16.28
N PHE A 59 0.78 3.39 16.58
CA PHE A 59 0.78 4.50 15.63
C PHE A 59 1.71 4.24 14.42
N LEU A 60 2.90 3.69 14.67
CA LEU A 60 3.82 3.21 13.63
C LEU A 60 3.13 2.20 12.70
N ASN A 61 2.42 1.22 13.27
CA ASN A 61 1.71 0.21 12.50
C ASN A 61 0.60 0.81 11.62
N VAL A 62 -0.19 1.74 12.15
CA VAL A 62 -1.25 2.42 11.39
C VAL A 62 -0.66 3.22 10.23
N LEU A 63 0.41 3.98 10.46
CA LEU A 63 1.05 4.77 9.43
C LEU A 63 1.70 3.94 8.33
N ASP A 64 2.36 2.83 8.70
CA ASP A 64 2.87 1.88 7.72
C ASP A 64 1.76 1.35 6.82
N VAL A 65 0.63 0.95 7.41
CA VAL A 65 -0.52 0.46 6.65
C VAL A 65 -1.09 1.53 5.73
N LEU A 66 -1.23 2.77 6.19
CA LEU A 66 -1.69 3.87 5.36
C LEU A 66 -0.75 4.10 4.16
N SER A 67 0.55 4.10 4.40
CA SER A 67 1.56 4.28 3.36
C SER A 67 1.54 3.14 2.34
N TYR A 68 1.51 1.89 2.80
CA TYR A 68 1.38 0.73 1.94
C TYR A 68 0.08 0.77 1.12
N SER A 69 -1.03 1.12 1.76
CA SER A 69 -2.34 1.21 1.10
C SER A 69 -2.33 2.26 0.00
N VAL A 70 -1.77 3.45 0.25
CA VAL A 70 -1.64 4.50 -0.77
C VAL A 70 -0.74 4.05 -1.93
N CYS A 71 0.43 3.48 -1.64
CA CYS A 71 1.40 3.06 -2.64
C CYS A 71 0.85 1.92 -3.52
N PHE A 72 0.29 0.88 -2.90
CA PHE A 72 -0.32 -0.23 -3.62
C PHE A 72 -1.52 0.23 -4.45
N SER A 73 -2.32 1.17 -3.97
CA SER A 73 -3.41 1.74 -4.76
C SER A 73 -2.91 2.49 -5.99
N LEU A 74 -1.84 3.27 -5.86
CA LEU A 74 -1.22 3.94 -7.02
C LEU A 74 -0.69 2.92 -8.05
N ILE A 75 -0.10 1.82 -7.58
CA ILE A 75 0.38 0.73 -8.44
C ILE A 75 -0.79 0.01 -9.13
N ILE A 76 -1.84 -0.36 -8.39
CA ILE A 76 -3.04 -1.01 -8.92
C ILE A 76 -3.68 -0.13 -10.00
N TYR A 77 -3.86 1.17 -9.70
CA TYR A 77 -4.41 2.14 -10.66
C TYR A 77 -3.54 2.25 -11.91
N SER A 78 -2.22 2.24 -11.75
CA SER A 78 -1.27 2.29 -12.87
C SER A 78 -1.31 1.03 -13.73
N ILE A 79 -1.40 -0.15 -13.12
CA ILE A 79 -1.57 -1.43 -13.83
C ILE A 79 -2.90 -1.43 -14.60
N PHE A 80 -3.97 -0.95 -13.97
CA PHE A 80 -5.29 -0.86 -14.58
C PHE A 80 -5.29 0.02 -15.84
N LYS A 81 -4.62 1.17 -15.77
CA LYS A 81 -4.63 2.17 -16.84
C LYS A 81 -3.57 1.94 -17.92
N TYR A 82 -2.35 1.59 -17.55
CA TYR A 82 -1.19 1.57 -18.46
C TYR A 82 -0.58 0.17 -18.68
N SER A 83 -1.15 -0.88 -18.08
CA SER A 83 -0.60 -2.24 -18.05
C SER A 83 0.70 -2.38 -17.25
N LEU A 84 1.03 -3.61 -16.85
CA LEU A 84 2.20 -3.93 -16.03
C LEU A 84 3.51 -3.48 -16.70
N ARG A 85 3.64 -3.66 -18.02
CA ARG A 85 4.87 -3.31 -18.77
C ARG A 85 5.25 -1.84 -18.67
N ARG A 86 4.29 -0.92 -18.48
CA ARG A 86 4.58 0.52 -18.33
C ARG A 86 4.65 0.97 -16.87
N THR A 87 4.41 0.07 -15.93
CA THR A 87 4.37 0.33 -14.48
C THR A 87 5.70 -0.01 -13.78
N TRP A 88 6.62 -0.70 -14.44
CA TRP A 88 7.93 -1.10 -13.87
C TRP A 88 8.71 0.03 -13.18
N GLY A 89 8.70 1.23 -13.73
CA GLY A 89 9.40 2.36 -13.10
C GLY A 89 8.79 2.77 -11.75
N LEU A 90 7.48 2.66 -11.57
CA LEU A 90 6.81 2.92 -10.28
C LEU A 90 7.14 1.81 -9.27
N LEU A 91 7.22 0.56 -9.72
CA LEU A 91 7.67 -0.57 -8.89
C LEU A 91 9.12 -0.36 -8.44
N GLY A 92 10.00 0.08 -9.35
CA GLY A 92 11.40 0.38 -9.03
C GLY A 92 11.54 1.48 -7.98
N ILE A 93 10.78 2.58 -8.10
CA ILE A 93 10.74 3.63 -7.08
C ILE A 93 10.32 3.05 -5.73
N TYR A 94 9.21 2.32 -5.70
CA TYR A 94 8.70 1.75 -4.47
C TYR A 94 9.70 0.79 -3.81
N CYS A 95 10.31 -0.11 -4.57
CA CYS A 95 11.35 -1.01 -4.06
C CYS A 95 12.57 -0.25 -3.52
N ALA A 96 13.07 0.74 -4.25
CA ALA A 96 14.21 1.56 -3.82
C ALA A 96 13.89 2.29 -2.51
N SER A 97 12.64 2.74 -2.33
CA SER A 97 12.24 3.44 -1.13
C SER A 97 11.99 2.56 0.07
N ILE A 98 11.50 1.33 -0.11
CA ILE A 98 11.45 0.35 0.99
C ILE A 98 12.87 0.06 1.48
N LEU A 99 13.80 -0.16 0.55
CA LEU A 99 15.21 -0.37 0.89
C LEU A 99 15.78 0.83 1.65
N ALA A 100 15.52 2.04 1.15
CA ALA A 100 15.92 3.27 1.82
C ALA A 100 15.32 3.42 3.22
N LYS A 101 14.03 3.05 3.42
CA LYS A 101 13.39 3.05 4.74
C LYS A 101 14.16 2.17 5.72
N TYR A 102 14.38 0.91 5.38
CA TYR A 102 15.01 -0.04 6.31
C TYR A 102 16.47 0.30 6.58
N LEU A 103 17.21 0.77 5.57
CA LEU A 103 18.58 1.27 5.75
C LEU A 103 18.61 2.51 6.65
N ALA A 104 17.74 3.48 6.41
CA ALA A 104 17.66 4.68 7.25
C ALA A 104 17.26 4.32 8.69
N ASN A 105 16.30 3.42 8.85
CA ASN A 105 15.87 2.92 10.15
C ASN A 105 17.04 2.27 10.90
N PHE A 106 17.77 1.37 10.25
CA PHE A 106 18.95 0.72 10.82
C PHE A 106 20.01 1.74 11.23
N LEU A 107 20.38 2.66 10.33
CA LEU A 107 21.38 3.70 10.62
C LEU A 107 20.98 4.55 11.83
N ILE A 108 19.71 4.94 11.93
CA ILE A 108 19.28 5.80 13.02
C ILE A 108 19.17 5.04 14.34
N THR A 109 18.66 3.81 14.33
CA THR A 109 18.66 2.95 15.53
C THR A 109 20.10 2.73 16.03
N SER A 110 21.05 2.41 15.15
CA SER A 110 22.46 2.26 15.54
C SER A 110 23.08 3.56 16.08
N LEU A 111 22.67 4.73 15.58
CA LEU A 111 23.11 6.03 16.12
C LEU A 111 22.52 6.30 17.51
N VAL A 112 21.26 5.94 17.75
CA VAL A 112 20.57 6.14 19.03
C VAL A 112 21.12 5.18 20.09
N ASP A 113 21.21 3.90 19.77
CA ASP A 113 21.64 2.85 20.71
C ASP A 113 23.17 2.76 20.84
N ARG A 114 23.92 3.44 19.96
CA ARG A 114 25.39 3.47 19.88
C ARG A 114 26.04 2.08 19.71
N ILE A 115 25.26 1.09 19.29
CA ILE A 115 25.70 -0.27 19.03
C ILE A 115 25.51 -0.55 17.53
N PHE A 116 26.52 -1.15 16.92
CA PHE A 116 26.47 -1.58 15.53
C PHE A 116 26.58 -3.10 15.50
N ASP A 117 25.45 -3.78 15.38
CA ASP A 117 25.41 -5.23 15.21
C ASP A 117 25.18 -5.58 13.73
N PHE A 118 26.09 -6.38 13.16
CA PHE A 118 25.94 -6.89 11.80
C PHE A 118 24.78 -7.87 11.66
N SER A 119 24.31 -8.48 12.76
CA SER A 119 23.12 -9.34 12.76
C SER A 119 21.84 -8.58 12.38
N ASP A 120 21.77 -7.28 12.67
CA ASP A 120 20.64 -6.41 12.31
C ASP A 120 20.49 -6.22 10.79
N ILE A 121 21.59 -6.31 10.04
CA ILE A 121 21.56 -6.25 8.57
C ILE A 121 20.79 -7.45 8.00
N PHE A 122 20.91 -8.62 8.63
CA PHE A 122 20.13 -9.79 8.24
C PHE A 122 18.63 -9.56 8.43
N TYR A 123 18.22 -8.96 9.55
CA TYR A 123 16.82 -8.62 9.81
C TYR A 123 16.30 -7.56 8.83
N VAL A 124 17.09 -6.53 8.53
CA VAL A 124 16.78 -5.53 7.49
C VAL A 124 16.51 -6.20 6.14
N LEU A 125 17.37 -7.13 5.72
CA LEU A 125 17.21 -7.87 4.48
C LEU A 125 15.95 -8.74 4.51
N LEU A 126 15.70 -9.42 5.63
CA LEU A 126 14.51 -10.26 5.82
C LEU A 126 13.22 -9.44 5.67
N TYR A 127 13.12 -8.29 6.36
CA TYR A 127 11.95 -7.40 6.26
C TYR A 127 11.77 -6.83 4.86
N PHE A 128 12.88 -6.49 4.18
CA PHE A 128 12.84 -6.07 2.78
C PHE A 128 12.27 -7.18 1.87
N VAL A 129 12.72 -8.43 2.05
CA VAL A 129 12.20 -9.58 1.28
C VAL A 129 10.71 -9.80 1.54
N PHE A 130 10.25 -9.69 2.78
CA PHE A 130 8.81 -9.80 3.11
C PHE A 130 7.98 -8.72 2.39
N ASP A 131 8.45 -7.47 2.37
CA ASP A 131 7.76 -6.40 1.64
C ASP A 131 7.77 -6.62 0.12
N LEU A 132 8.83 -7.22 -0.44
CA LEU A 132 8.87 -7.62 -1.85
C LEU A 132 7.87 -8.73 -2.16
N ILE A 133 7.71 -9.71 -1.27
CA ILE A 133 6.70 -10.77 -1.41
C ILE A 133 5.30 -10.16 -1.38
N MET A 134 5.02 -9.25 -0.45
CA MET A 134 3.75 -8.52 -0.37
C MET A 134 3.46 -7.74 -1.66
N LEU A 135 4.43 -6.97 -2.15
CA LEU A 135 4.30 -6.24 -3.42
C LEU A 135 4.02 -7.20 -4.59
N SER A 136 4.71 -8.33 -4.62
CA SER A 136 4.54 -9.35 -5.66
C SER A 136 3.14 -9.94 -5.66
N LEU A 137 2.60 -10.27 -4.48
CA LEU A 137 1.22 -10.75 -4.33
C LEU A 137 0.21 -9.72 -4.83
N VAL A 138 0.38 -8.44 -4.45
CA VAL A 138 -0.47 -7.34 -4.94
C VAL A 138 -0.43 -7.24 -6.46
N CYS A 139 0.76 -7.33 -7.06
CA CYS A 139 0.92 -7.29 -8.52
C CYS A 139 0.25 -8.50 -9.19
N ILE A 140 0.42 -9.70 -8.65
CA ILE A 140 -0.20 -10.94 -9.16
C ILE A 140 -1.72 -10.83 -9.14
N PHE A 141 -2.31 -10.49 -7.99
CA PHE A 141 -3.77 -10.34 -7.88
C PHE A 141 -4.29 -9.26 -8.83
N SER A 142 -3.57 -8.13 -8.92
CA SER A 142 -3.90 -7.07 -9.85
C SER A 142 -3.92 -7.56 -11.29
N CYS A 143 -2.90 -8.30 -11.71
CA CYS A 143 -2.81 -8.83 -13.07
C CYS A 143 -3.90 -9.86 -13.35
N ILE A 144 -4.28 -10.70 -12.40
CA ILE A 144 -5.35 -11.69 -12.55
C ILE A 144 -6.71 -10.99 -12.75
N PHE A 145 -7.07 -10.05 -11.87
CA PHE A 145 -8.37 -9.41 -11.91
C PHE A 145 -8.49 -8.41 -13.07
N ILE A 146 -7.47 -7.59 -13.28
CA ILE A 146 -7.43 -6.60 -14.36
C ILE A 146 -7.25 -7.29 -15.71
N GLY A 147 -6.44 -8.36 -15.79
CA GLY A 147 -6.24 -9.13 -17.01
C GLY A 147 -7.55 -9.73 -17.54
N ARG A 148 -8.29 -10.42 -16.66
CA ARG A 148 -9.63 -10.96 -16.99
C ARG A 148 -10.61 -9.86 -17.44
N PHE A 149 -10.56 -8.69 -16.81
CA PHE A 149 -11.38 -7.55 -17.21
C PHE A 149 -10.99 -7.03 -18.59
N ASN A 150 -9.70 -6.87 -18.86
CA ASN A 150 -9.19 -6.39 -20.14
C ASN A 150 -9.51 -7.34 -21.30
N GLU A 151 -9.50 -8.65 -21.07
CA GLU A 151 -9.96 -9.65 -22.04
C GLU A 151 -11.44 -9.49 -22.37
N ARG A 152 -12.29 -9.36 -21.34
CA ARG A 152 -13.73 -9.10 -21.52
C ARG A 152 -13.98 -7.79 -22.26
N LYS A 153 -13.26 -6.73 -21.91
CA LYS A 153 -13.33 -5.43 -22.60
C LYS A 153 -12.99 -5.58 -24.08
N LYS A 154 -11.89 -6.26 -24.43
CA LYS A 154 -11.51 -6.50 -25.83
C LYS A 154 -12.58 -7.29 -26.61
N MET A 155 -13.20 -8.29 -25.97
CA MET A 155 -14.29 -9.06 -26.60
C MET A 155 -15.51 -8.18 -26.88
N ILE A 156 -15.93 -7.36 -25.90
CA ILE A 156 -17.06 -6.44 -26.06
C ILE A 156 -16.77 -5.39 -27.13
N GLU A 157 -15.56 -4.82 -27.15
CA GLU A 157 -15.14 -3.88 -28.19
C GLU A 157 -15.17 -4.53 -29.58
N LYS A 158 -14.72 -5.77 -29.71
CA LYS A 158 -14.78 -6.52 -30.97
C LYS A 158 -16.22 -6.77 -31.42
N SER A 159 -17.09 -7.17 -30.51
CA SER A 159 -18.52 -7.40 -30.78
C SER A 159 -19.26 -6.11 -31.13
N SER A 160 -19.02 -5.01 -30.41
CA SER A 160 -19.62 -3.70 -30.68
C SER A 160 -19.23 -3.18 -32.06
N ARG A 161 -17.95 -3.34 -32.44
CA ARG A 161 -17.46 -2.99 -33.78
C ARG A 161 -18.10 -3.85 -34.87
N ALA A 162 -18.26 -5.15 -34.63
CA ALA A 162 -18.93 -6.05 -35.56
C ALA A 162 -20.42 -5.71 -35.76
N LEU A 163 -21.07 -5.19 -34.72
CA LEU A 163 -22.48 -4.79 -34.74
C LEU A 163 -22.72 -3.32 -35.16
N GLY A 164 -21.66 -2.56 -35.46
CA GLY A 164 -21.76 -1.13 -35.78
C GLY A 164 -22.25 -0.26 -34.60
N GLN A 165 -22.21 -0.77 -33.38
CA GLN A 165 -22.67 -0.07 -32.18
C GLN A 165 -21.57 0.81 -31.58
N PRO A 166 -21.94 1.93 -30.93
CA PRO A 166 -20.98 2.79 -30.25
C PRO A 166 -20.25 2.01 -29.16
N ILE A 167 -18.92 2.12 -29.13
CA ILE A 167 -18.08 1.40 -28.18
C ILE A 167 -18.39 1.93 -26.76
N PRO A 168 -18.88 1.08 -25.84
CA PRO A 168 -19.19 1.53 -24.48
C PRO A 168 -17.91 1.93 -23.74
N ASP A 169 -17.92 3.09 -23.07
CA ASP A 169 -16.81 3.53 -22.23
C ASP A 169 -16.81 2.79 -20.89
N LEU A 170 -16.40 1.51 -20.95
CA LEU A 170 -16.33 0.59 -19.83
C LEU A 170 -15.41 1.06 -18.70
N LEU A 171 -14.54 2.05 -18.91
CA LEU A 171 -13.70 2.61 -17.85
C LEU A 171 -14.49 3.56 -16.96
N LEU A 172 -15.33 4.41 -17.55
CA LEU A 172 -16.18 5.36 -16.83
C LEU A 172 -17.21 4.65 -15.93
N ASP A 173 -17.72 3.52 -16.39
CA ASP A 173 -18.66 2.69 -15.64
C ASP A 173 -18.07 2.01 -14.40
N GLN A 174 -16.77 1.72 -14.38
CA GLN A 174 -16.10 1.06 -13.25
C GLN A 174 -15.78 2.02 -12.10
N PHE A 175 -15.79 3.34 -12.34
CA PHE A 175 -15.56 4.34 -11.28
C PHE A 175 -16.82 5.15 -10.94
N SER A 176 -17.97 4.80 -11.54
CA SER A 176 -19.24 5.41 -11.18
C SER A 176 -19.59 5.04 -9.74
N GLY A 177 -19.69 6.04 -8.86
CA GLY A 177 -19.99 5.88 -7.43
C GLY A 177 -21.29 5.13 -7.12
N LYS A 178 -22.11 4.81 -8.14
CA LYS A 178 -23.28 3.94 -8.04
C LYS A 178 -22.92 2.45 -7.80
N LYS A 179 -21.66 2.05 -7.99
CA LYS A 179 -21.21 0.63 -7.93
C LYS A 179 -20.10 0.35 -6.90
N ILE A 180 -20.03 1.13 -5.81
CA ILE A 180 -18.99 1.03 -4.75
C ILE A 180 -18.96 -0.35 -4.05
N PHE A 181 -19.99 -1.18 -4.19
CA PHE A 181 -20.03 -2.53 -3.61
C PHE A 181 -20.27 -3.63 -4.63
N VAL A 182 -20.06 -3.36 -5.92
CA VAL A 182 -20.28 -4.39 -6.94
C VAL A 182 -19.08 -5.32 -6.99
N ARG A 183 -19.28 -6.56 -6.54
CA ARG A 183 -18.28 -7.65 -6.55
C ARG A 183 -17.71 -7.90 -7.95
N GLU A 184 -18.31 -7.41 -9.01
CA GLU A 184 -17.83 -7.56 -10.39
C GLU A 184 -16.75 -6.55 -10.80
N ASN A 185 -16.54 -5.49 -10.01
CA ASN A 185 -15.58 -4.46 -10.33
C ASN A 185 -14.13 -4.95 -10.05
N PRO A 186 -13.26 -4.99 -11.07
CA PRO A 186 -11.89 -5.49 -10.90
C PRO A 186 -11.08 -4.65 -9.91
N LEU A 187 -11.31 -3.34 -9.82
CA LEU A 187 -10.58 -2.48 -8.89
C LEU A 187 -10.96 -2.74 -7.44
N HIS A 188 -12.24 -2.99 -7.16
CA HIS A 188 -12.69 -3.38 -5.84
C HIS A 188 -12.14 -4.75 -5.43
N ARG A 189 -12.06 -5.71 -6.37
CA ARG A 189 -11.41 -7.00 -6.11
C ARG A 189 -9.93 -6.85 -5.80
N CYS A 190 -9.21 -6.01 -6.56
CA CYS A 190 -7.81 -5.71 -6.30
C CYS A 190 -7.65 -5.07 -4.91
N ALA A 191 -8.40 -4.00 -4.61
CA ALA A 191 -8.38 -3.34 -3.30
C ALA A 191 -8.66 -4.30 -2.15
N LEU A 192 -9.69 -5.16 -2.28
CA LEU A 192 -10.04 -6.15 -1.27
C LEU A 192 -8.91 -7.17 -1.10
N SER A 193 -8.37 -7.70 -2.20
CA SER A 193 -7.25 -8.66 -2.14
C SER A 193 -6.01 -8.05 -1.49
N THR A 194 -5.69 -6.79 -1.80
CA THR A 194 -4.58 -6.07 -1.17
C THR A 194 -4.81 -5.87 0.32
N ALA A 195 -6.01 -5.45 0.73
CA ALA A 195 -6.36 -5.28 2.13
C ALA A 195 -6.26 -6.59 2.92
N VAL A 196 -6.75 -7.69 2.33
CA VAL A 196 -6.67 -9.03 2.94
C VAL A 196 -5.21 -9.49 3.06
N VAL A 197 -4.39 -9.31 2.02
CA VAL A 197 -2.95 -9.65 2.07
C VAL A 197 -2.24 -8.85 3.17
N LEU A 198 -2.44 -7.53 3.22
CA LEU A 198 -1.84 -6.67 4.25
C LEU A 198 -2.20 -7.12 5.67
N SER A 199 -3.48 -7.37 5.92
CA SER A 199 -3.98 -7.81 7.23
C SER A 199 -3.49 -9.21 7.60
N LEU A 200 -3.51 -10.16 6.67
CA LEU A 200 -2.99 -11.51 6.90
C LEU A 200 -1.49 -11.50 7.21
N THR A 201 -0.70 -10.72 6.49
CA THR A 201 0.74 -10.61 6.77
C THR A 201 1.01 -10.04 8.16
N LYS A 202 0.25 -9.02 8.58
CA LYS A 202 0.36 -8.47 9.94
C LYS A 202 -0.08 -9.48 11.00
N LEU A 203 -1.20 -10.18 10.81
CA LEU A 203 -1.68 -11.23 11.70
C LEU A 203 -0.67 -12.38 11.85
N ILE A 204 -0.08 -12.85 10.73
CA ILE A 204 0.93 -13.90 10.75
C ILE A 204 2.20 -13.41 11.48
N SER A 205 2.66 -12.20 11.17
CA SER A 205 3.81 -11.60 11.85
C SER A 205 3.57 -11.48 13.36
N ARG A 206 2.36 -11.10 13.77
CA ARG A 206 1.95 -11.02 15.18
C ARG A 206 1.98 -12.37 15.85
N LEU A 207 1.35 -13.35 15.21
CA LEU A 207 1.26 -14.72 15.73
C LEU A 207 2.65 -15.34 15.89
N LEU A 208 3.58 -15.12 14.95
CA LEU A 208 4.96 -15.55 15.10
C LEU A 208 5.69 -14.84 16.24
N SER A 209 5.47 -13.53 16.42
CA SER A 209 6.01 -12.76 17.54
C SER A 209 5.51 -13.28 18.88
N ASP A 210 4.21 -13.53 19.00
CA ASP A 210 3.59 -13.99 20.25
C ASP A 210 4.00 -15.44 20.56
N LEU A 211 4.19 -16.30 19.55
CA LEU A 211 4.78 -17.62 19.73
C LEU A 211 6.23 -17.56 20.25
N TYR A 212 6.99 -16.53 19.88
CA TYR A 212 8.36 -16.35 20.34
C TYR A 212 8.43 -15.77 21.77
N VAL A 213 7.59 -14.79 22.09
CA VAL A 213 7.57 -14.13 23.40
C VAL A 213 6.90 -15.01 24.47
N GLY A 214 5.86 -15.77 24.10
CA GLY A 214 5.12 -16.65 25.01
C GLY A 214 3.82 -16.04 25.53
N ALA A 215 3.19 -16.72 26.50
CA ALA A 215 1.88 -16.34 27.03
C ALA A 215 1.93 -15.03 27.83
N PRO A 216 0.85 -14.22 27.80
CA PRO A 216 0.79 -12.96 28.56
C PRO A 216 0.90 -13.22 30.07
N THR A 217 1.70 -12.39 30.75
CA THR A 217 1.96 -12.54 32.19
C THR A 217 0.99 -11.76 33.07
N SER A 218 0.33 -10.75 32.49
CA SER A 218 -0.63 -9.88 33.19
C SER A 218 -1.90 -9.65 32.36
N ILE A 219 -2.96 -9.16 33.03
CA ILE A 219 -4.20 -8.74 32.36
C ILE A 219 -3.93 -7.58 31.39
N ALA A 220 -2.99 -6.69 31.73
CA ALA A 220 -2.61 -5.59 30.86
C ALA A 220 -1.98 -6.09 29.56
N ASP A 221 -1.07 -7.08 29.63
CA ASP A 221 -0.47 -7.71 28.45
C ASP A 221 -1.53 -8.37 27.58
N LEU A 222 -2.49 -9.07 28.20
CA LEU A 222 -3.61 -9.70 27.50
C LEU A 222 -4.47 -8.66 26.76
N CYS A 223 -4.78 -7.53 27.40
CA CYS A 223 -5.52 -6.43 26.77
C CYS A 223 -4.77 -5.84 25.57
N TRP A 224 -3.45 -5.63 25.70
CA TRP A 224 -2.62 -5.14 24.60
C TRP A 224 -2.53 -6.13 23.44
N MET A 225 -2.36 -7.42 23.74
CA MET A 225 -2.36 -8.48 22.74
C MET A 225 -3.67 -8.49 21.95
N ILE A 226 -4.83 -8.45 22.62
CA ILE A 226 -6.15 -8.35 21.98
C ILE A 226 -6.25 -7.07 21.13
N ALA A 227 -5.80 -5.93 21.66
CA ALA A 227 -5.83 -4.67 20.94
C ALA A 227 -5.00 -4.71 19.64
N TYR A 228 -3.83 -5.34 19.68
CA TYR A 228 -3.00 -5.54 18.48
C TYR A 228 -3.71 -6.40 17.44
N TYR A 229 -4.30 -7.54 17.83
CA TYR A 229 -5.06 -8.39 16.90
C TYR A 229 -6.28 -7.68 16.30
N LEU A 230 -7.04 -6.93 17.11
CA LEU A 230 -8.14 -6.11 16.61
C LEU A 230 -7.65 -5.03 15.64
N SER A 231 -6.51 -4.42 15.93
CA SER A 231 -5.89 -3.43 15.03
C SER A 231 -5.49 -4.06 13.69
N ASP A 232 -4.92 -5.27 13.69
CA ASP A 232 -4.51 -6.00 12.48
C ASP A 232 -5.72 -6.35 11.58
N ILE A 233 -6.90 -6.60 12.17
CA ILE A 233 -8.16 -6.78 11.43
C ILE A 233 -8.69 -5.44 10.89
N LEU A 234 -8.71 -4.39 11.73
CA LEU A 234 -9.19 -3.06 11.36
C LEU A 234 -8.36 -2.45 10.22
N ILE A 235 -7.06 -2.78 10.18
CA ILE A 235 -6.13 -2.45 9.09
C ILE A 235 -6.67 -2.89 7.72
N ALA A 236 -7.35 -4.03 7.60
CA ALA A 236 -7.95 -4.45 6.34
C ALA A 236 -9.03 -3.46 5.88
N VAL A 237 -9.89 -3.02 6.81
CA VAL A 237 -10.99 -2.09 6.52
C VAL A 237 -10.43 -0.74 6.08
N ILE A 238 -9.42 -0.23 6.81
CA ILE A 238 -8.75 1.03 6.50
C ILE A 238 -8.06 0.94 5.14
N ALA A 239 -7.30 -0.12 4.88
CA ALA A 239 -6.58 -0.32 3.62
C ALA A 239 -7.53 -0.35 2.41
N TYR A 240 -8.67 -1.05 2.55
CA TYR A 240 -9.69 -1.09 1.52
C TYR A 240 -10.31 0.30 1.29
N ALA A 241 -10.69 1.02 2.34
CA ALA A 241 -11.28 2.35 2.25
C ALA A 241 -10.31 3.35 1.59
N VAL A 242 -9.04 3.33 1.98
CA VAL A 242 -7.98 4.17 1.39
C VAL A 242 -7.82 3.87 -0.10
N ALA A 243 -7.84 2.58 -0.48
CA ALA A 243 -7.69 2.22 -1.88
C ALA A 243 -8.83 2.76 -2.75
N LEU A 244 -10.06 2.62 -2.29
CA LEU A 244 -11.22 3.19 -2.97
C LEU A 244 -11.17 4.72 -3.05
N PHE A 245 -10.76 5.38 -1.96
CA PHE A 245 -10.57 6.82 -1.94
C PHE A 245 -9.55 7.27 -2.99
N VAL A 246 -8.38 6.62 -3.05
CA VAL A 246 -7.33 6.93 -4.03
C VAL A 246 -7.83 6.73 -5.46
N PHE A 247 -8.52 5.61 -5.73
CA PHE A 247 -9.11 5.33 -7.05
C PHE A 247 -10.10 6.39 -7.50
N ASN A 248 -11.04 6.76 -6.62
CA ASN A 248 -12.05 7.77 -6.90
C ASN A 248 -11.44 9.15 -7.10
N HIS A 249 -10.47 9.54 -6.27
CA HIS A 249 -9.77 10.81 -6.39
C HIS A 249 -9.04 10.94 -7.72
N LEU A 250 -8.27 9.92 -8.10
CA LEU A 250 -7.52 9.90 -9.37
C LEU A 250 -8.46 9.93 -10.58
N ASN A 251 -9.57 9.20 -10.52
CA ASN A 251 -10.55 9.20 -11.61
C ASN A 251 -11.30 10.54 -11.73
N SER A 252 -11.73 11.14 -10.63
CA SER A 252 -12.44 12.43 -10.65
C SER A 252 -11.60 13.55 -11.28
N LYS A 253 -10.28 13.56 -11.02
CA LYS A 253 -9.37 14.52 -11.60
C LYS A 253 -9.16 14.31 -13.09
N ASN A 254 -9.00 13.06 -13.52
CA ASN A 254 -8.93 12.71 -14.95
C ASN A 254 -10.18 13.17 -15.72
N LEU A 255 -11.37 13.01 -15.14
CA LEU A 255 -12.62 13.49 -15.74
C LEU A 255 -12.68 15.02 -15.86
N LYS A 256 -12.14 15.77 -14.89
CA LYS A 256 -12.03 17.23 -14.99
C LYS A 256 -11.05 17.65 -16.08
N ASP A 257 -9.85 17.05 -16.08
CA ASP A 257 -8.80 17.34 -17.07
C ASP A 257 -9.29 17.06 -18.51
N LYS A 258 -10.15 16.05 -18.72
CA LYS A 258 -10.79 15.77 -20.02
C LYS A 258 -11.86 16.78 -20.41
N LYS A 259 -12.65 17.29 -19.46
CA LYS A 259 -13.71 18.27 -19.74
C LYS A 259 -13.16 19.65 -20.08
N GLU A 260 -12.00 20.01 -19.56
CA GLU A 260 -11.34 21.29 -19.88
C GLU A 260 -10.69 21.32 -21.28
N LEU A 261 -10.59 20.16 -21.95
CA LEU A 261 -9.99 20.02 -23.28
C LEU A 261 -11.03 19.83 -24.41
N LEU A 262 -12.31 19.67 -24.05
CA LEU A 262 -13.45 19.57 -24.98
C LEU A 262 -14.21 20.90 -25.01
#